data_AF-A0A3D8GWX8-F1
#
_entry.id   AF-A0A3D8GWX8-F1
#
_cell.length_a   1.000
_cell.length_b   1.000
_cell.length_c   1.000
_cell.angle_alpha   90.00
_cell.angle_beta   90.00
_cell.angle_gamma   90.00
#
_symmetry.space_group_name_H-M   'P 1'
#
loop_
_entity.id
_entity.type
_entity.pdbx_description
1 polymer ?
#
loop_
_entity_poly.entity_id
_entity_poly.type
_entity_poly.pdbx_seq_one_letter_code
_entity_poly.pdbx_strand_id
1 'polypeptide(L)'
;MSPEDSMGGKIIMFIDQLVLEYRKNFGFKKTIRRNMEINKWFSLYLLSLLVLPITFLYFSSLKDEPYMLLILFIFWSVVLLGGKQHKKKLIDCKPANSFGYTIEPFLGMLRNKFGIITKEQLLIVDEIIKQEIAKEERESKYPFQEMIRQMFVAIPITGILSYAFSEIKNGNTETGNSLIGMYFFLFCCVLIMSGFLKVKKEFANTAYLSDISRKIQIALLELSVYEHSDIGKKINTLPFLPPRAAKKRGEISRDLTLLASHSYNQVEDMTDISKSTLIRAKHKQPAR
;
A
#
# COMPACT_ATOMS: atom_id res chain seq x y z
N MET A 1 34.34 -24.56 -9.14
CA MET A 1 33.22 -23.87 -8.48
C MET A 1 33.73 -22.48 -8.14
N SER A 2 33.36 -21.46 -8.92
CA SER A 2 33.94 -20.12 -8.79
C SER A 2 33.45 -19.45 -7.50
N PRO A 3 34.29 -18.74 -6.74
CA PRO A 3 33.84 -17.97 -5.58
C PRO A 3 32.72 -16.96 -5.92
N GLU A 4 32.65 -16.48 -7.17
CA GLU A 4 31.58 -15.63 -7.69
C GLU A 4 30.21 -16.31 -7.71
N ASP A 5 30.14 -17.61 -8.05
CA ASP A 5 28.89 -18.39 -8.02
C ASP A 5 28.37 -18.57 -6.59
N SER A 6 29.28 -18.69 -5.62
CA SER A 6 28.92 -18.81 -4.19
C SER A 6 28.43 -17.49 -3.60
N MET A 7 28.96 -16.36 -4.07
CA MET A 7 28.59 -15.03 -3.60
C MET A 7 27.26 -14.59 -4.24
N GLY A 8 27.08 -14.83 -5.54
CA GLY A 8 25.81 -14.61 -6.24
C GLY A 8 24.66 -15.41 -5.62
N GLY A 9 24.89 -16.67 -5.26
CA GLY A 9 23.88 -17.50 -4.56
C GLY A 9 23.47 -16.94 -3.20
N LYS A 10 24.42 -16.39 -2.42
CA LYS A 10 24.13 -15.75 -1.12
C LYS A 10 23.31 -14.46 -1.27
N ILE A 11 23.59 -13.68 -2.32
CA ILE A 11 22.84 -12.46 -2.63
C ILE A 11 21.40 -12.78 -3.00
N ILE A 12 21.19 -13.78 -3.87
CA ILE A 12 19.84 -14.25 -4.24
C ILE A 12 19.06 -14.73 -3.00
N MET A 13 19.69 -15.54 -2.16
CA MET A 13 19.07 -16.00 -0.91
C MET A 13 18.71 -14.85 0.03
N PHE A 14 19.55 -13.80 0.10
CA PHE A 14 19.25 -12.61 0.90
C PHE A 14 18.05 -11.84 0.33
N ILE A 15 18.01 -11.61 -0.99
CA ILE A 15 16.89 -10.91 -1.65
C ILE A 15 15.58 -11.68 -1.46
N ASP A 16 15.60 -13.00 -1.62
CA ASP A 16 14.42 -13.85 -1.42
C ASP A 16 13.91 -13.77 0.02
N GLN A 17 14.81 -13.80 1.01
CA GLN A 17 14.44 -13.64 2.42
C GLN A 17 13.89 -12.24 2.71
N LEU A 18 14.48 -11.20 2.12
CA LEU A 18 14.03 -9.82 2.22
C LEU A 18 12.60 -9.67 1.69
N VAL A 19 12.33 -10.19 0.47
CA VAL A 19 11.01 -10.16 -0.16
C VAL A 19 10.00 -10.98 0.65
N LEU A 20 10.39 -12.14 1.18
CA LEU A 20 9.52 -13.00 1.96
C LEU A 20 9.10 -12.34 3.28
N GLU A 21 10.03 -11.71 4.00
CA GLU A 21 9.73 -11.01 5.24
C GLU A 21 8.94 -9.72 4.98
N TYR A 22 9.25 -9.02 3.89
CA TYR A 22 8.45 -7.88 3.41
C TYR A 22 7.01 -8.32 3.10
N ARG A 23 6.82 -9.42 2.38
CA ARG A 23 5.50 -9.97 2.05
C ARG A 23 4.70 -10.38 3.30
N LYS A 24 5.36 -10.91 4.33
CA LYS A 24 4.68 -11.22 5.61
C LYS A 24 4.16 -9.97 6.32
N ASN A 25 4.89 -8.86 6.25
CA ASN A 25 4.56 -7.62 6.96
C ASN A 25 3.68 -6.66 6.17
N PHE A 26 3.84 -6.62 4.84
CA PHE A 26 3.22 -5.65 3.94
C PHE A 26 2.40 -6.29 2.81
N GLY A 27 2.41 -7.63 2.67
CA GLY A 27 1.73 -8.32 1.58
C GLY A 27 0.21 -8.29 1.65
N PHE A 28 -0.41 -8.85 0.61
CA PHE A 28 -1.86 -8.83 0.36
C PHE A 28 -2.72 -9.17 1.58
N LYS A 29 -2.42 -10.30 2.26
CA LYS A 29 -3.22 -10.78 3.39
C LYS A 29 -3.24 -9.79 4.56
N LYS A 30 -2.09 -9.20 4.90
CA LYS A 30 -2.01 -8.18 5.96
C LYS A 30 -2.66 -6.87 5.53
N THR A 31 -2.51 -6.49 4.27
CA THR A 31 -3.17 -5.30 3.73
C THR A 31 -4.70 -5.43 3.77
N ILE A 32 -5.27 -6.58 3.37
CA ILE A 32 -6.71 -6.83 3.49
C ILE A 32 -7.16 -6.81 4.96
N ARG A 33 -6.48 -7.54 5.84
CA ARG A 33 -6.84 -7.61 7.26
C ARG A 33 -6.88 -6.21 7.87
N ARG A 34 -5.83 -5.42 7.62
CA ARG A 34 -5.75 -4.03 8.09
C ARG A 34 -6.85 -3.16 7.50
N ASN A 35 -7.16 -3.30 6.22
CA ASN A 35 -8.23 -2.53 5.59
C ASN A 35 -9.60 -2.87 6.19
N MET A 36 -9.83 -4.13 6.57
CA MET A 36 -11.03 -4.55 7.31
C MET A 36 -11.06 -3.98 8.74
N GLU A 37 -9.93 -3.90 9.43
CA GLU A 37 -9.83 -3.29 10.76
C GLU A 37 -10.12 -1.78 10.73
N ILE A 38 -9.60 -1.06 9.73
CA ILE A 38 -9.79 0.39 9.57
C ILE A 38 -11.22 0.70 9.10
N ASN A 39 -11.74 -0.09 8.16
CA ASN A 39 -13.05 0.13 7.59
C ASN A 39 -13.89 -1.14 7.67
N LYS A 40 -14.73 -1.22 8.71
CA LYS A 40 -15.71 -2.31 8.88
C LYS A 40 -16.62 -2.53 7.67
N TRP A 41 -16.87 -1.48 6.87
CA TRP A 41 -17.68 -1.54 5.64
C TRP A 41 -16.92 -2.06 4.42
N PHE A 42 -15.60 -2.26 4.52
CA PHE A 42 -14.77 -2.77 3.43
C PHE A 42 -15.22 -4.16 2.96
N SER A 43 -15.60 -5.04 3.90
CA SER A 43 -16.15 -6.37 3.56
C SER A 43 -17.47 -6.26 2.80
N LEU A 44 -18.34 -5.32 3.18
CA LEU A 44 -19.61 -5.07 2.51
C LEU A 44 -19.39 -4.58 1.07
N TYR A 45 -18.41 -3.69 0.85
CA TYR A 45 -18.04 -3.26 -0.50
C TYR A 45 -17.51 -4.40 -1.34
N LEU A 46 -16.64 -5.24 -0.78
CA LEU A 46 -16.09 -6.42 -1.46
C LEU A 46 -17.19 -7.41 -1.84
N LEU A 47 -18.12 -7.67 -0.93
CA LEU A 47 -19.28 -8.53 -1.16
C LEU A 47 -20.19 -7.95 -2.25
N SER A 48 -20.48 -6.64 -2.19
CA SER A 48 -21.32 -5.97 -3.19
C SER A 48 -20.73 -6.04 -4.60
N LEU A 49 -19.39 -5.98 -4.71
CA LEU A 49 -18.67 -6.08 -5.97
C LEU A 49 -18.81 -7.47 -6.62
N LEU A 50 -19.07 -8.50 -5.81
CA LEU A 50 -19.25 -9.89 -6.26
C LEU A 50 -20.72 -10.21 -6.53
N VAL A 51 -21.62 -9.76 -5.66
CA VAL A 51 -23.06 -10.04 -5.74
C VAL A 51 -23.75 -9.23 -6.84
N LEU A 52 -23.43 -7.95 -6.99
CA LEU A 52 -24.14 -7.07 -7.93
C LEU A 52 -24.03 -7.51 -9.41
N PRO A 53 -22.86 -7.95 -9.91
CA PRO A 53 -22.76 -8.51 -11.26
C PRO A 53 -23.61 -9.78 -11.45
N ILE A 54 -23.68 -10.65 -10.45
CA ILE A 54 -24.49 -11.88 -10.50
C ILE A 54 -25.98 -11.52 -10.56
N THR A 55 -26.42 -10.59 -9.71
CA THR A 55 -27.81 -10.12 -9.75
C THR A 55 -28.14 -9.44 -11.07
N PHE A 56 -27.21 -8.67 -11.65
CA PHE A 56 -27.41 -8.04 -12.95
C PHE A 56 -27.63 -9.09 -14.05
N LEU A 57 -26.83 -10.16 -14.08
CA LEU A 57 -27.00 -11.26 -15.03
C LEU A 57 -28.33 -12.00 -14.84
N TYR A 58 -28.75 -12.20 -13.60
CA TYR A 58 -30.04 -12.81 -13.29
C TYR A 58 -31.22 -12.00 -13.84
N PHE A 59 -31.26 -10.68 -13.58
CA PHE A 59 -32.33 -9.82 -14.12
C PHE A 59 -32.23 -9.61 -15.64
N SER A 60 -31.03 -9.67 -16.21
CA SER A 60 -30.84 -9.69 -17.65
C SER A 60 -31.44 -10.95 -18.30
N SER A 61 -31.31 -12.11 -17.66
CA SER A 61 -31.95 -13.35 -18.12
C SER A 61 -33.48 -13.29 -18.05
N LEU A 62 -34.03 -12.52 -17.12
CA LEU A 62 -35.48 -12.31 -16.98
C LEU A 62 -36.02 -11.20 -17.91
N LYS A 63 -35.14 -10.54 -18.68
CA LYS A 63 -35.45 -9.37 -19.54
C LYS A 63 -36.13 -8.22 -18.79
N ASP A 64 -35.79 -8.05 -17.50
CA ASP A 64 -36.42 -7.04 -16.63
C ASP A 64 -35.58 -5.75 -16.57
N GLU A 65 -35.80 -4.89 -17.57
CA GLU A 65 -35.06 -3.64 -17.79
C GLU A 65 -35.02 -2.66 -16.59
N PRO A 66 -36.13 -2.37 -15.87
CA PRO A 66 -36.07 -1.41 -14.76
C PRO A 66 -35.17 -1.87 -13.61
N TYR A 67 -35.13 -3.16 -13.31
CA TYR A 67 -34.27 -3.70 -12.25
C TYR A 67 -32.80 -3.73 -12.66
N MET A 68 -32.50 -3.96 -13.94
CA MET A 68 -31.12 -3.84 -14.46
C MET A 68 -30.57 -2.43 -14.27
N LEU A 69 -31.36 -1.39 -14.59
CA LEU A 69 -30.97 0.01 -14.41
C LEU A 69 -30.78 0.38 -12.93
N LEU A 70 -31.68 -0.11 -12.06
CA LEU A 70 -31.57 0.07 -10.62
C LEU A 70 -30.27 -0.54 -10.07
N ILE A 71 -29.94 -1.77 -10.45
CA ILE A 71 -28.72 -2.46 -10.01
C ILE A 71 -27.48 -1.73 -10.50
N LEU A 72 -27.48 -1.24 -11.75
CA LEU A 72 -26.37 -0.46 -12.29
C LEU A 72 -26.16 0.84 -11.50
N PHE A 73 -27.24 1.54 -11.15
CA PHE A 73 -27.18 2.75 -10.34
C PHE A 73 -26.68 2.48 -8.91
N ILE A 74 -27.15 1.39 -8.27
CA ILE A 74 -26.69 0.95 -6.96
C ILE A 74 -25.20 0.60 -7.00
N PHE A 75 -24.77 -0.16 -8.02
CA PHE A 75 -23.37 -0.53 -8.21
C PHE A 75 -22.48 0.69 -8.32
N TRP A 76 -22.86 1.66 -9.15
CA TRP A 76 -22.09 2.89 -9.33
C TRP A 76 -22.01 3.72 -8.05
N SER A 77 -23.12 3.81 -7.32
CA SER A 77 -23.19 4.50 -6.02
C SER A 77 -22.27 3.86 -4.98
N VAL A 78 -22.28 2.53 -4.88
CA VAL A 78 -21.44 1.79 -3.93
C VAL A 78 -19.95 1.95 -4.26
N VAL A 79 -19.58 1.86 -5.53
CA VAL A 79 -18.18 2.05 -5.96
C VAL A 79 -17.68 3.45 -5.64
N LEU A 80 -18.47 4.49 -5.96
CA LEU A 80 -18.08 5.88 -5.71
C LEU A 80 -18.01 6.22 -4.21
N LEU A 81 -19.08 5.93 -3.47
CA LEU A 81 -19.17 6.26 -2.06
C LEU A 81 -18.19 5.41 -1.24
N GLY A 82 -18.10 4.12 -1.54
CA GLY A 82 -17.16 3.20 -0.89
C GLY A 82 -15.71 3.61 -1.13
N GLY A 83 -15.37 3.98 -2.36
CA GLY A 83 -14.02 4.47 -2.70
C GLY A 83 -13.65 5.75 -1.93
N LYS A 84 -14.53 6.75 -1.92
CA LYS A 84 -14.30 8.01 -1.20
C LYS A 84 -14.20 7.80 0.32
N GLN A 85 -15.10 7.02 0.91
CA GLN A 85 -15.10 6.75 2.35
C GLN A 85 -13.86 5.96 2.78
N HIS A 86 -13.48 4.94 1.99
CA HIS A 86 -12.29 4.15 2.29
C HIS A 86 -11.02 5.01 2.24
N LYS A 87 -10.87 5.86 1.21
CA LYS A 87 -9.73 6.77 1.09
C LYS A 87 -9.67 7.77 2.24
N LYS A 88 -10.80 8.34 2.65
CA LYS A 88 -10.87 9.27 3.79
C LYS A 88 -10.40 8.60 5.09
N LYS A 89 -10.95 7.43 5.42
CA LYS A 89 -10.55 6.68 6.62
C LYS A 89 -9.07 6.25 6.61
N LEU A 90 -8.52 5.93 5.44
CA LEU A 90 -7.09 5.61 5.30
C LEU A 90 -6.19 6.80 5.66
N ILE A 91 -6.57 8.02 5.26
CA ILE A 91 -5.84 9.25 5.58
C ILE A 91 -5.94 9.54 7.08
N ASP A 92 -7.14 9.45 7.65
CA ASP A 92 -7.41 9.81 9.04
C ASP A 92 -6.70 8.86 10.03
N CYS A 93 -6.71 7.56 9.74
CA CYS A 93 -6.18 6.54 10.66
C CYS A 93 -4.64 6.35 10.59
N LYS A 94 -3.95 6.89 9.57
CA LYS A 94 -2.50 6.72 9.32
C LYS A 94 -1.98 5.33 9.75
N PRO A 95 -2.52 4.26 9.18
CA PRO A 95 -2.33 2.94 9.76
C PRO A 95 -0.88 2.49 9.63
N ALA A 96 -0.36 1.86 10.70
CA ALA A 96 0.98 1.30 10.71
C ALA A 96 1.17 0.31 9.55
N ASN A 97 2.39 0.24 9.03
CA ASN A 97 2.80 -0.60 7.90
C ASN A 97 2.15 -0.22 6.55
N SER A 98 1.59 0.97 6.39
CA SER A 98 0.93 1.35 5.13
C SER A 98 1.88 2.06 4.16
N PHE A 99 1.65 1.82 2.87
CA PHE A 99 2.54 2.23 1.77
C PHE A 99 2.77 3.74 1.65
N GLY A 100 1.97 4.59 2.29
CA GLY A 100 2.02 6.05 2.07
C GLY A 100 2.23 6.92 3.32
N TYR A 101 2.31 6.36 4.53
CA TYR A 101 2.18 7.18 5.75
C TYR A 101 3.28 7.05 6.80
N THR A 102 3.95 5.89 6.92
CA THR A 102 5.01 5.71 7.94
C THR A 102 6.12 4.78 7.43
N ILE A 103 7.37 5.28 7.45
CA ILE A 103 8.57 4.54 7.06
C ILE A 103 9.15 3.74 8.24
N GLU A 104 8.92 4.20 9.47
CA GLU A 104 9.40 3.56 10.70
C GLU A 104 9.17 2.04 10.78
N PRO A 105 8.01 1.49 10.41
CA PRO A 105 7.78 0.04 10.50
C PRO A 105 8.64 -0.75 9.50
N PHE A 106 8.95 -0.16 8.35
CA PHE A 106 9.85 -0.74 7.35
C PHE A 106 11.30 -0.71 7.83
N LEU A 107 11.75 0.41 8.40
CA LEU A 107 13.10 0.52 8.99
C LEU A 107 13.26 -0.40 10.21
N GLY A 108 12.22 -0.53 11.03
CA GLY A 108 12.19 -1.48 12.14
C GLY A 108 12.33 -2.93 11.67
N MET A 109 11.70 -3.30 10.55
CA MET A 109 11.89 -4.62 9.94
C MET A 109 13.35 -4.82 9.49
N LEU A 110 13.93 -3.87 8.77
CA LEU A 110 15.32 -3.96 8.29
C LEU A 110 16.32 -4.06 9.45
N ARG A 111 16.14 -3.26 10.50
CA ARG A 111 16.97 -3.28 11.70
C ARG A 111 16.86 -4.59 12.46
N ASN A 112 15.64 -5.02 12.78
CA ASN A 112 15.41 -6.15 13.67
C ASN A 112 15.70 -7.51 13.00
N LYS A 113 15.53 -7.63 11.69
CA LYS A 113 15.68 -8.90 10.97
C LYS A 113 16.99 -9.03 10.20
N PHE A 114 17.50 -7.93 9.66
CA PHE A 114 18.67 -7.95 8.78
C PHE A 114 19.87 -7.18 9.35
N GLY A 115 19.72 -6.55 10.52
CA GLY A 115 20.81 -5.81 11.17
C GLY A 115 21.29 -4.58 10.39
N ILE A 116 20.46 -4.08 9.46
CA ILE A 116 20.79 -2.90 8.65
C ILE A 116 20.53 -1.65 9.49
N ILE A 117 21.61 -0.98 9.87
CA ILE A 117 21.58 0.17 10.80
C ILE A 117 22.34 1.38 10.21
N THR A 118 23.10 1.24 9.12
CA THR A 118 23.83 2.40 8.56
C THR A 118 23.25 2.85 7.23
N LYS A 119 23.43 4.16 6.93
CA LYS A 119 23.08 4.76 5.64
C LYS A 119 23.79 4.03 4.48
N GLU A 120 25.05 3.66 4.68
CA GLU A 120 25.87 2.91 3.72
C GLU A 120 25.32 1.51 3.46
N GLN A 121 24.94 0.76 4.51
CA GLN A 121 24.32 -0.55 4.34
C GLN A 121 22.99 -0.45 3.57
N LEU A 122 22.22 0.61 3.81
CA LEU A 122 20.96 0.85 3.12
C LEU A 122 21.18 1.16 1.62
N LEU A 123 22.23 1.91 1.29
CA LEU A 123 22.64 2.20 -0.09
C LEU A 123 23.07 0.94 -0.83
N ILE A 124 23.89 0.09 -0.20
CA ILE A 124 24.33 -1.19 -0.78
C ILE A 124 23.12 -2.08 -1.08
N VAL A 125 22.15 -2.14 -0.17
CA VAL A 125 20.92 -2.92 -0.38
C VAL A 125 20.08 -2.34 -1.51
N ASP A 126 19.94 -1.02 -1.63
CA ASP A 126 19.22 -0.39 -2.75
C ASP A 126 19.88 -0.70 -4.10
N GLU A 127 21.22 -0.67 -4.16
CA GLU A 127 21.98 -0.95 -5.37
C GLU A 127 21.84 -2.42 -5.79
N ILE A 128 21.94 -3.35 -4.85
CA ILE A 128 21.70 -4.78 -5.10
C ILE A 128 20.28 -5.02 -5.62
N ILE A 129 19.27 -4.39 -5.00
CA ILE A 129 17.87 -4.52 -5.45
C ILE A 129 17.69 -3.97 -6.86
N LYS A 130 18.28 -2.81 -7.17
CA LYS A 130 18.21 -2.21 -8.51
C LYS A 130 18.85 -3.10 -9.57
N GLN A 131 19.99 -3.72 -9.25
CA GLN A 131 20.64 -4.67 -10.14
C GLN A 131 19.76 -5.89 -10.40
N GLU A 132 19.08 -6.42 -9.36
CA GLU A 132 18.16 -7.55 -9.53
C GLU A 132 16.94 -7.19 -10.38
N ILE A 133 16.33 -6.01 -10.14
CA ILE A 133 15.22 -5.51 -10.98
C ILE A 133 15.68 -5.38 -12.44
N ALA A 134 16.85 -4.80 -12.68
CA ALA A 134 17.39 -4.61 -14.03
C ALA A 134 17.75 -5.93 -14.73
N LYS A 135 18.03 -6.99 -13.96
CA LYS A 135 18.25 -8.34 -14.48
C LYS A 135 16.91 -8.97 -14.86
N GLU A 136 15.90 -8.88 -13.99
CA GLU A 136 14.57 -9.43 -14.23
C GLU A 136 13.85 -8.71 -15.40
N GLU A 137 14.05 -7.40 -15.57
CA GLU A 137 13.55 -6.65 -16.72
C GLU A 137 14.22 -7.06 -18.04
N ARG A 138 15.54 -7.33 -18.02
CA ARG A 138 16.27 -7.84 -19.19
C ARG A 138 15.90 -9.27 -19.57
N GLU A 139 15.53 -10.07 -18.58
CA GLU A 139 15.01 -11.43 -18.79
C GLU A 139 13.53 -11.45 -19.22
N SER A 140 12.84 -10.30 -19.25
CA SER A 140 11.46 -10.23 -19.72
C SER A 140 11.38 -10.57 -21.22
N LYS A 141 11.03 -11.83 -21.48
CA LYS A 141 11.22 -12.50 -22.77
C LYS A 141 10.37 -11.93 -23.91
N TYR A 142 9.34 -11.12 -23.62
CA TYR A 142 8.38 -10.63 -24.62
C TYR A 142 7.78 -9.25 -24.28
N PRO A 143 8.36 -8.12 -24.74
CA PRO A 143 7.85 -6.77 -24.47
C PRO A 143 6.47 -6.48 -25.08
N PHE A 144 6.08 -7.20 -26.16
CA PHE A 144 4.80 -7.02 -26.84
C PHE A 144 3.70 -7.99 -26.40
N GLN A 145 3.98 -8.89 -25.45
CA GLN A 145 3.01 -9.93 -25.04
C GLN A 145 1.69 -9.33 -24.53
N GLU A 146 1.76 -8.22 -23.80
CA GLU A 146 0.57 -7.55 -23.27
C GLU A 146 -0.26 -6.92 -24.39
N MET A 147 0.40 -6.35 -25.41
CA MET A 147 -0.27 -5.76 -26.58
C MET A 147 -0.97 -6.83 -27.42
N ILE A 148 -0.29 -7.94 -27.69
CA ILE A 148 -0.86 -9.08 -28.44
C ILE A 148 -2.06 -9.67 -27.69
N ARG A 149 -1.97 -9.83 -26.37
CA ARG A 149 -3.10 -10.31 -25.55
C ARG A 149 -4.29 -9.35 -25.62
N GLN A 150 -4.04 -8.04 -25.54
CA GLN A 150 -5.11 -7.03 -25.63
C GLN A 150 -5.78 -7.04 -27.00
N MET A 151 -5.02 -7.16 -28.09
CA MET A 151 -5.59 -7.27 -29.43
C MET A 151 -6.43 -8.54 -29.61
N PHE A 152 -5.94 -9.68 -29.11
CA PHE A 152 -6.67 -10.95 -29.18
C PHE A 152 -8.00 -10.92 -28.42
N VAL A 153 -8.09 -10.14 -27.35
CA VAL A 153 -9.34 -9.95 -26.59
C VAL A 153 -10.25 -8.90 -27.25
N ALA A 154 -9.67 -7.84 -27.82
CA ALA A 154 -10.44 -6.75 -28.42
C ALA A 154 -11.16 -7.19 -29.71
N ILE A 155 -10.50 -7.97 -30.57
CA ILE A 155 -11.04 -8.38 -31.88
C ILE A 155 -12.35 -9.19 -31.75
N PRO A 156 -12.47 -10.21 -30.89
CA PRO A 156 -13.72 -10.93 -30.69
C PRO A 156 -14.82 -10.05 -30.09
N ILE A 157 -14.48 -9.17 -29.16
CA ILE A 157 -15.45 -8.28 -28.49
C ILE A 157 -16.04 -7.29 -29.49
N THR A 158 -15.20 -6.66 -30.31
CA THR A 158 -15.67 -5.77 -31.38
C THR A 158 -16.39 -6.53 -32.49
N GLY A 159 -15.96 -7.75 -32.81
CA GLY A 159 -16.61 -8.63 -33.77
C GLY A 159 -18.04 -9.02 -33.37
N ILE A 160 -18.24 -9.45 -32.12
CA ILE A 160 -19.56 -9.78 -31.59
C ILE A 160 -20.48 -8.56 -31.59
N LEU A 161 -19.96 -7.40 -31.18
CA LEU A 161 -20.74 -6.15 -31.19
C LEU A 161 -21.15 -5.74 -32.60
N SER A 162 -20.23 -5.82 -33.56
CA SER A 162 -20.48 -5.50 -34.97
C SER A 162 -21.54 -6.45 -35.56
N TYR A 163 -21.42 -7.75 -35.28
CA TYR A 163 -22.38 -8.76 -35.72
C TYR A 163 -23.77 -8.53 -35.10
N ALA A 164 -23.83 -8.17 -33.81
CA ALA A 164 -25.08 -7.84 -33.13
C ALA A 164 -25.81 -6.66 -33.80
N PHE A 165 -25.09 -5.58 -34.12
CA PHE A 165 -25.68 -4.44 -34.84
C PHE A 165 -26.11 -4.81 -36.25
N SER A 166 -25.39 -5.71 -36.92
CA SER A 166 -25.80 -6.18 -38.25
C SER A 166 -27.11 -6.97 -38.20
N GLU A 167 -27.29 -7.87 -37.22
CA GLU A 167 -28.52 -8.62 -37.03
C GLU A 167 -29.71 -7.71 -36.72
N ILE A 168 -29.50 -6.68 -35.90
CA ILE A 168 -30.52 -5.65 -35.61
C ILE A 168 -30.90 -4.89 -36.88
N LYS A 169 -29.92 -4.47 -37.68
CA LYS A 169 -30.16 -3.79 -38.96
C LYS A 169 -30.94 -4.68 -39.94
N ASN A 170 -30.69 -5.99 -39.92
CA ASN A 170 -31.37 -6.98 -40.77
C ASN A 170 -32.77 -7.35 -40.26
N GLY A 171 -33.26 -6.73 -39.18
CA GLY A 171 -34.60 -6.97 -38.62
C GLY A 171 -34.69 -8.16 -37.66
N ASN A 172 -33.59 -8.89 -37.43
CA ASN A 172 -33.52 -10.01 -36.50
C ASN A 172 -33.24 -9.51 -35.07
N THR A 173 -34.21 -8.80 -34.51
CA THR A 173 -34.10 -8.09 -33.22
C THR A 173 -33.88 -9.03 -32.04
N GLU A 174 -34.44 -10.23 -32.06
CA GLU A 174 -34.29 -11.21 -30.98
C GLU A 174 -32.84 -11.75 -30.90
N THR A 175 -32.28 -12.14 -32.05
CA THR A 175 -30.89 -12.62 -32.14
C THR A 175 -29.90 -11.49 -31.85
N GLY A 176 -30.16 -10.30 -32.39
CA GLY A 176 -29.38 -9.09 -32.12
C GLY A 176 -29.31 -8.73 -30.63
N ASN A 177 -30.44 -8.75 -29.94
CA ASN A 177 -30.49 -8.49 -28.49
C ASN A 177 -29.75 -9.56 -27.68
N SER A 178 -29.85 -10.84 -28.06
CA SER A 178 -29.07 -11.92 -27.43
C SER A 178 -27.57 -11.72 -27.59
N LEU A 179 -27.11 -11.29 -28.78
CA LEU A 179 -25.70 -11.01 -29.05
C LEU A 179 -25.18 -9.79 -28.28
N ILE A 180 -26.01 -8.75 -28.10
CA ILE A 180 -25.68 -7.61 -27.22
C ILE A 180 -25.52 -8.08 -25.77
N GLY A 181 -26.41 -8.94 -25.28
CA GLY A 181 -26.29 -9.52 -23.93
C GLY A 181 -24.97 -10.29 -23.77
N MET A 182 -24.61 -11.12 -24.74
CA MET A 182 -23.35 -11.86 -24.76
C MET A 182 -22.12 -10.93 -24.79
N TYR A 183 -22.19 -9.83 -25.55
CA TYR A 183 -21.15 -8.80 -25.56
C TYR A 183 -20.91 -8.20 -24.18
N PHE A 184 -21.97 -7.75 -23.49
CA PHE A 184 -21.83 -7.17 -22.15
C PHE A 184 -21.28 -8.17 -21.15
N PHE A 185 -21.70 -9.44 -21.24
CA PHE A 185 -21.17 -10.51 -20.40
C PHE A 185 -19.66 -10.70 -20.59
N LEU A 186 -19.19 -10.82 -21.84
CA LEU A 186 -17.76 -10.98 -22.14
C LEU A 186 -16.95 -9.75 -21.72
N PHE A 187 -17.48 -8.55 -21.94
CA PHE A 187 -16.86 -7.31 -21.52
C PHE A 187 -16.69 -7.24 -19.99
N CYS A 188 -17.73 -7.61 -19.23
CA CYS A 188 -17.65 -7.71 -17.77
C CYS A 188 -16.61 -8.73 -17.31
N CYS A 189 -16.56 -9.92 -17.93
CA CYS A 189 -15.55 -10.93 -17.63
C CYS A 189 -14.13 -10.41 -17.85
N VAL A 190 -13.89 -9.68 -18.95
CA VAL A 190 -12.58 -9.08 -19.25
C VAL A 190 -12.21 -7.99 -18.24
N LEU A 191 -13.15 -7.14 -17.84
CA LEU A 191 -12.91 -6.14 -16.79
C LEU A 191 -12.51 -6.80 -15.46
N ILE A 192 -13.21 -7.85 -15.04
CA ILE A 192 -12.91 -8.60 -13.81
C ILE A 192 -11.52 -9.24 -13.91
N MET A 193 -11.24 -9.93 -15.02
CA MET A 193 -9.94 -10.57 -15.24
C MET A 193 -8.80 -9.56 -15.29
N SER A 194 -9.00 -8.40 -15.92
CA SER A 194 -8.00 -7.33 -15.97
C SER A 194 -7.73 -6.75 -14.58
N GLY A 195 -8.78 -6.55 -13.78
CA GLY A 195 -8.63 -6.14 -12.37
C GLY A 195 -7.86 -7.17 -11.55
N PHE A 196 -8.18 -8.46 -11.71
CA PHE A 196 -7.48 -9.54 -11.03
C PHE A 196 -6.00 -9.63 -11.42
N LEU A 197 -5.68 -9.54 -12.71
CA LEU A 197 -4.31 -9.55 -13.22
C LEU A 197 -3.51 -8.35 -12.69
N LYS A 198 -4.13 -7.17 -12.62
CA LYS A 198 -3.51 -5.98 -12.04
C LYS A 198 -3.16 -6.20 -10.57
N VAL A 199 -4.11 -6.71 -9.78
CA VAL A 199 -3.86 -7.04 -8.36
C VAL A 199 -2.74 -8.07 -8.25
N LYS A 200 -2.74 -9.13 -9.06
CA LYS A 200 -1.67 -10.13 -9.07
C LYS A 200 -0.31 -9.51 -9.38
N LYS A 201 -0.24 -8.59 -10.36
CA LYS A 201 0.98 -7.87 -10.73
C LYS A 201 1.48 -6.97 -9.60
N GLU A 202 0.59 -6.25 -8.92
CA GLU A 202 0.91 -5.40 -7.76
C GLU A 202 1.47 -6.18 -6.57
N PHE A 203 1.17 -7.49 -6.47
CA PHE A 203 1.70 -8.37 -5.42
C PHE A 203 2.72 -9.40 -5.93
N ALA A 204 3.31 -9.16 -7.10
CA ALA A 204 4.42 -9.96 -7.65
C ALA A 204 5.75 -9.62 -6.96
N ASN A 205 6.74 -10.51 -7.06
CA ASN A 205 8.06 -10.32 -6.45
C ASN A 205 8.77 -9.06 -6.98
N THR A 206 8.74 -8.83 -8.30
CA THR A 206 9.19 -7.57 -8.94
C THR A 206 8.58 -6.33 -8.32
N ALA A 207 7.27 -6.35 -8.09
CA ALA A 207 6.56 -5.22 -7.48
C ALA A 207 7.01 -5.01 -6.02
N TYR A 208 7.21 -6.08 -5.25
CA TYR A 208 7.77 -5.97 -3.91
C TYR A 208 9.20 -5.42 -3.91
N LEU A 209 10.07 -5.85 -4.82
CA LEU A 209 11.43 -5.33 -4.95
C LEU A 209 11.44 -3.84 -5.28
N SER A 210 10.65 -3.44 -6.27
CA SER A 210 10.46 -2.04 -6.64
C SER A 210 9.95 -1.20 -5.46
N ASP A 211 8.99 -1.73 -4.69
CA ASP A 211 8.46 -1.08 -3.50
C ASP A 211 9.49 -0.94 -2.37
N ILE A 212 10.33 -1.96 -2.16
CA ILE A 212 11.41 -1.92 -1.17
C ILE A 212 12.44 -0.87 -1.57
N SER A 213 12.89 -0.85 -2.82
CA SER A 213 13.84 0.16 -3.31
C SER A 213 13.27 1.58 -3.15
N ARG A 214 12.01 1.80 -3.52
CA ARG A 214 11.33 3.08 -3.31
C ARG A 214 11.33 3.49 -1.83
N LYS A 215 11.05 2.57 -0.91
CA LYS A 215 11.05 2.87 0.54
C LYS A 215 12.44 3.19 1.07
N ILE A 216 13.47 2.50 0.57
CA ILE A 216 14.85 2.82 0.89
C ILE A 216 15.19 4.24 0.43
N GLN A 217 14.83 4.62 -0.78
CA GLN A 217 15.07 5.97 -1.30
C GLN A 217 14.38 7.05 -0.48
N ILE A 218 13.12 6.84 -0.08
CA ILE A 218 12.43 7.81 0.77
C ILE A 218 13.09 7.88 2.15
N ALA A 219 13.52 6.74 2.73
CA ALA A 219 14.25 6.74 3.99
C ALA A 219 15.59 7.49 3.89
N LEU A 220 16.35 7.32 2.79
CA LEU A 220 17.57 8.07 2.53
C LEU A 220 17.31 9.56 2.39
N LEU A 221 16.22 9.93 1.71
CA LEU A 221 15.80 11.31 1.55
C LEU A 221 15.44 11.93 2.91
N GLU A 222 14.63 11.26 3.73
CA GLU A 222 14.31 11.71 5.08
C GLU A 222 15.58 11.93 5.90
N LEU A 223 16.52 10.97 5.89
CA LEU A 223 17.80 11.10 6.58
C LEU A 223 18.61 12.31 6.08
N SER A 224 18.66 12.53 4.76
CA SER A 224 19.36 13.68 4.19
C SER A 224 18.72 15.02 4.59
N VAL A 225 17.39 15.10 4.64
CA VAL A 225 16.66 16.29 5.09
C VAL A 225 16.91 16.56 6.57
N TYR A 226 16.93 15.52 7.41
CA TYR A 226 17.28 15.65 8.83
C TYR A 226 18.71 16.17 9.02
N GLU A 227 19.67 15.63 8.27
CA GLU A 227 21.09 16.02 8.31
C GLU A 227 21.29 17.49 7.90
N HIS A 228 20.51 17.99 6.94
CA HIS A 228 20.56 19.38 6.47
C HIS A 228 19.67 20.35 7.26
N SER A 229 18.73 19.85 8.06
CA SER A 229 17.94 20.68 8.96
C SER A 229 18.76 21.11 10.18
N ASP A 230 18.58 22.34 10.68
CA ASP A 230 19.35 22.86 11.83
C ASP A 230 19.12 22.10 13.16
N ILE A 231 18.23 21.09 13.16
CA ILE A 231 18.03 20.13 14.24
C ILE A 231 19.09 19.00 14.20
N GLY A 232 19.56 18.61 13.01
CA GLY A 232 20.58 17.56 12.81
C GLY A 232 21.99 17.96 13.24
N LYS A 233 22.34 19.24 13.14
CA LYS A 233 23.66 19.76 13.56
C LYS A 233 23.94 19.65 15.07
N LYS A 234 22.92 19.39 15.91
CA LYS A 234 23.08 19.17 17.36
C LYS A 234 23.16 17.69 17.77
N ILE A 235 22.90 16.74 16.88
CA ILE A 235 22.85 15.30 17.19
C ILE A 235 23.80 14.53 16.26
N ASN A 236 25.03 15.04 16.10
CA ASN A 236 26.07 14.28 15.42
C ASN A 236 26.75 13.36 16.44
N THR A 237 26.08 12.25 16.76
CA THR A 237 26.65 10.98 17.31
C THR A 237 25.53 10.10 17.85
N LEU A 238 24.70 9.47 17.01
CA LEU A 238 24.02 8.22 17.41
C LEU A 238 23.43 7.47 16.19
N PRO A 239 23.61 6.14 16.11
CA PRO A 239 23.00 5.30 15.09
C PRO A 239 21.48 5.33 15.24
N PHE A 240 20.76 5.62 14.14
CA PHE A 240 19.30 5.55 13.99
C PHE A 240 18.52 6.04 15.22
N LEU A 241 18.08 7.30 15.17
CA LEU A 241 17.17 7.94 16.14
C LEU A 241 16.25 6.91 16.84
N PRO A 242 16.31 6.82 18.18
CA PRO A 242 15.44 5.91 18.92
C PRO A 242 13.99 6.37 18.76
N PRO A 243 13.01 5.46 18.93
CA PRO A 243 11.62 5.90 19.12
C PRO A 243 11.64 6.87 20.30
N ARG A 244 10.92 7.99 20.20
CA ARG A 244 10.71 8.90 21.33
C ARG A 244 10.30 8.04 22.54
N ALA A 245 11.24 7.81 23.45
CA ALA A 245 10.93 7.16 24.71
C ALA A 245 10.00 8.13 25.43
N ALA A 246 8.72 7.78 25.52
CA ALA A 246 7.83 8.46 26.44
C ALA A 246 8.44 8.25 27.84
N LYS A 247 9.14 9.27 28.37
CA LYS A 247 9.65 9.22 29.75
C LYS A 247 8.48 8.86 30.66
N LYS A 248 8.70 7.85 31.52
CA LYS A 248 7.66 7.30 32.40
C LYS A 248 7.08 8.45 33.24
N ARG A 249 5.76 8.48 33.45
CA ARG A 249 5.07 9.49 34.28
C ARG A 249 5.73 9.74 35.65
N GLY A 250 6.44 8.74 36.19
CA GLY A 250 7.19 8.83 37.44
C GLY A 250 8.42 9.76 37.42
N GLU A 251 9.08 9.94 36.28
CA GLU A 251 10.22 10.87 36.14
C GLU A 251 9.71 12.32 36.10
N ILE A 252 8.65 12.58 35.33
CA ILE A 252 8.00 13.90 35.26
C ILE A 252 7.48 14.33 36.65
N SER A 253 6.97 13.41 37.46
CA SER A 253 6.57 13.75 38.84
C SER A 253 7.76 14.12 39.75
N ARG A 254 8.92 13.47 39.56
CA ARG A 254 10.15 13.79 40.31
C ARG A 254 10.69 15.16 39.92
N ASP A 255 10.64 15.48 38.64
CA ASP A 255 11.13 16.75 38.10
C ASP A 255 10.18 17.92 38.44
N LEU A 256 8.87 17.65 38.54
CA LEU A 256 7.89 18.61 39.08
C LEU A 256 8.12 18.91 40.58
N THR A 257 8.58 17.94 41.39
CA THR A 257 8.97 18.22 42.79
C THR A 257 10.22 19.08 42.91
N LEU A 258 11.15 19.01 41.95
CA LEU A 258 12.35 19.86 41.94
C LEU A 258 12.01 21.34 41.68
N LEU A 259 10.91 21.62 40.96
CA LEU A 259 10.40 22.98 40.76
C LEU A 259 9.89 23.66 42.06
N ALA A 260 9.78 22.93 43.17
CA ALA A 260 9.48 23.52 44.47
C ALA A 260 10.69 24.26 45.08
N SER A 261 11.91 23.90 44.66
CA SER A 261 13.17 24.46 45.18
C SER A 261 14.04 25.14 44.12
N HIS A 262 13.80 24.89 42.83
CA HIS A 262 14.61 25.38 41.72
C HIS A 262 13.74 26.05 40.64
N SER A 263 14.31 27.02 39.92
CA SER A 263 13.62 27.69 38.81
C SER A 263 13.48 26.77 37.58
N TYR A 264 12.52 27.06 36.71
CA TYR A 264 12.29 26.26 35.50
C TYR A 264 13.53 26.13 34.61
N ASN A 265 14.35 27.17 34.50
CA ASN A 265 15.56 27.12 33.69
C ASN A 265 16.61 26.21 34.33
N GLN A 266 16.74 26.23 35.66
CA GLN A 266 17.66 25.33 36.38
C GLN A 266 17.21 23.87 36.32
N VAL A 267 15.91 23.59 36.37
CA VAL A 267 15.39 22.22 36.24
C VAL A 267 15.55 21.72 34.79
N GLU A 268 15.39 22.59 33.80
CA GLU A 268 15.66 22.29 32.39
C GLU A 268 17.14 21.92 32.19
N ASP A 269 18.06 22.69 32.77
CA ASP A 269 19.51 22.43 32.72
C ASP A 269 19.92 21.13 33.45
N MET A 270 19.17 20.72 34.48
CA MET A 270 19.47 19.51 35.28
C MET A 270 18.82 18.22 34.74
N THR A 271 17.70 18.32 34.03
CA THR A 271 16.85 17.15 33.69
C THR A 271 16.64 16.94 32.18
N ASP A 272 17.16 17.85 31.35
CA ASP A 272 17.01 17.88 29.89
C ASP A 272 15.53 17.94 29.44
N ILE A 273 14.62 18.36 30.33
CA ILE A 273 13.20 18.54 30.02
C ILE A 273 12.93 20.00 29.68
N SER A 274 12.39 20.23 28.48
CA SER A 274 12.08 21.58 28.05
C SER A 274 11.12 22.28 29.00
N LYS A 275 11.38 23.56 29.29
CA LYS A 275 10.51 24.40 30.13
C LYS A 275 9.05 24.38 29.69
N SER A 276 8.80 24.35 28.38
CA SER A 276 7.46 24.23 27.80
C SER A 276 6.73 22.93 28.18
N THR A 277 7.46 21.84 28.36
CA THR A 277 6.92 20.54 28.78
C THR A 277 6.64 20.51 30.28
N LEU A 278 7.52 21.10 31.10
CA LEU A 278 7.32 21.25 32.55
C LEU A 278 6.10 22.12 32.88
N ILE A 279 5.92 23.24 32.16
CA ILE A 279 4.76 24.13 32.33
C ILE A 279 3.45 23.40 31.97
N ARG A 280 3.42 22.65 30.85
CA ARG A 280 2.24 21.84 30.47
C ARG A 280 1.94 20.72 31.48
N ALA A 281 2.97 20.13 32.07
CA ALA A 281 2.81 19.08 33.08
C ALA A 281 2.29 19.64 34.41
N LYS A 282 2.78 20.82 34.85
CA LYS A 282 2.27 21.52 36.05
C LYS A 282 0.81 21.93 35.89
N HIS A 283 0.41 22.44 34.72
CA HIS A 283 -0.99 22.80 34.45
C HIS A 283 -1.95 21.60 34.41
N LYS A 284 -1.44 20.39 34.20
CA LYS A 284 -2.24 19.15 34.21
C LYS A 284 -2.35 18.51 35.58
N GLN A 285 -1.62 18.98 36.60
CA GLN A 285 -1.84 18.53 37.97
C GLN A 285 -3.11 19.21 38.51
N PRO A 286 -4.10 18.45 39.00
CA PRO A 286 -5.25 19.04 39.68
C PRO A 286 -4.73 19.79 40.91
N ALA A 287 -5.12 21.06 41.06
CA ALA A 287 -4.86 21.82 42.28
C ALA A 287 -5.42 21.02 43.47
N ARG A 288 -4.55 20.64 44.40
CA ARG A 288 -4.97 20.16 45.71
C ARG A 288 -5.29 21.37 46.59
#